data_AF-A0A2Z6RPH7-F1
#
_entry.id   AF-A0A2Z6RPH7-F1
#
_cell.length_a   1.000
_cell.length_b   1.000
_cell.length_c   1.000
_cell.angle_alpha   90.00
_cell.angle_beta   90.00
_cell.angle_gamma   90.00
#
_symmetry.space_group_name_H-M   'P 1'
#
loop_
_entity.id
_entity.type
_entity.pdbx_description
1 polymer ?
#
loop_
_entity_poly.entity_id
_entity_poly.type
_entity_poly.pdbx_seq_one_letter_code
_entity_poly.pdbx_strand_id
1 'polypeptide(L)'
;MAPRHLAKANFPRIKGYNKHKANKWLLYLDANNLYRWAMSQYLPTGGFHAWEVKLKYLEHLHPTHTDYPLYPERRTVKRNELNPYQNNDLIDKLSGEKFAETEKLVATLETKDRYIIHYQNLQQCLELGMELEHIYQVLEFDQALWLEPYITANTIRRRDAKNAFKKDL
;
A
#
# COMPACT_ATOMS: atom_id res chain seq x y z
N MET A 1 0.89 15.77 8.86
CA MET A 1 2.04 15.36 9.71
C MET A 1 2.84 14.32 8.92
N ALA A 2 4.09 14.59 8.53
CA ALA A 2 4.86 13.69 7.68
C ALA A 2 5.25 12.39 8.43
N PRO A 3 5.08 11.20 7.83
CA PRO A 3 5.43 9.93 8.48
C PRO A 3 6.93 9.83 8.83
N ARG A 4 7.27 9.10 9.89
CA ARG A 4 8.65 8.79 10.27
C ARG A 4 9.23 7.70 9.35
N HIS A 5 9.56 8.05 8.11
CA HIS A 5 10.02 7.12 7.06
C HIS A 5 11.42 6.50 7.23
N LEU A 6 11.95 6.36 8.45
CA LEU A 6 13.29 5.79 8.65
C LEU A 6 13.25 4.65 9.68
N ALA A 7 13.10 3.43 9.17
CA ALA A 7 13.31 2.22 9.95
C ALA A 7 14.81 1.84 9.94
N LYS A 8 15.43 1.87 11.12
CA LYS A 8 16.82 1.40 11.31
C LYS A 8 16.84 0.18 12.22
N ALA A 9 17.49 -0.89 11.77
CA ALA A 9 17.73 -2.06 12.59
C ALA A 9 18.68 -1.74 13.77
N ASN A 10 18.55 -2.48 14.87
CA ASN A 10 19.48 -2.45 16.00
C ASN A 10 19.61 -3.88 16.55
N PHE A 11 20.58 -4.66 16.09
CA PHE A 11 20.86 -5.99 16.62
C PHE A 11 22.37 -6.29 16.63
N PRO A 12 22.87 -7.19 17.49
CA PRO A 12 24.31 -7.32 17.78
C PRO A 12 25.24 -7.56 16.58
N ARG A 13 24.72 -8.08 15.47
CA ARG A 13 25.51 -8.43 14.28
C ARG A 13 25.65 -7.29 13.26
N ILE A 14 25.08 -6.11 13.50
CA ILE A 14 25.20 -4.96 12.57
C ILE A 14 26.26 -3.96 13.02
N LYS A 15 26.93 -3.33 12.04
CA LYS A 15 27.84 -2.22 12.29
C LYS A 15 27.05 -1.02 12.86
N GLY A 16 27.44 -0.54 14.05
CA GLY A 16 26.76 0.57 14.74
C GLY A 16 25.64 0.14 15.71
N TYR A 17 25.61 -1.12 16.13
CA TYR A 17 24.73 -1.61 17.20
C TYR A 17 24.92 -0.81 18.51
N ASN A 18 23.81 -0.47 19.17
CA ASN A 18 23.82 0.20 20.47
C ASN A 18 23.11 -0.67 21.52
N LYS A 19 23.90 -1.19 22.48
CA LYS A 19 23.44 -2.02 23.60
C LYS A 19 22.47 -1.32 24.56
N HIS A 20 22.42 0.02 24.55
CA HIS A 20 21.52 0.81 25.38
C HIS A 20 20.16 1.07 24.72
N LYS A 21 19.98 0.67 23.46
CA LYS A 21 18.70 0.75 22.74
C LYS A 21 18.10 -0.63 22.62
N ALA A 22 16.77 -0.71 22.61
CA ALA A 22 16.06 -1.97 22.39
C ALA A 22 16.46 -2.61 21.06
N ASN A 23 16.48 -3.95 21.03
CA ASN A 23 16.76 -4.68 19.80
C ASN A 23 15.62 -4.43 18.79
N LYS A 24 15.98 -4.06 17.57
CA LYS A 24 15.04 -3.80 16.47
C LYS A 24 15.45 -4.61 15.25
N TRP A 25 14.56 -5.49 14.81
CA TRP A 25 14.74 -6.32 13.64
C TRP A 25 13.97 -5.73 12.47
N LEU A 26 14.50 -5.89 11.25
CA LEU A 26 13.75 -5.63 10.02
C LEU A 26 13.22 -6.96 9.53
N LEU A 27 11.90 -7.03 9.36
CA LEU A 27 11.24 -8.22 8.84
C LEU A 27 11.24 -8.16 7.31
N TYR A 28 11.66 -9.24 6.67
CA TYR A 28 11.50 -9.45 5.24
C TYR A 28 10.43 -10.52 5.02
N LEU A 29 9.34 -10.15 4.35
CA LEU A 29 8.28 -11.05 3.95
C LEU A 29 8.19 -11.01 2.43
N ASP A 30 8.06 -12.19 1.83
CA ASP A 30 7.75 -12.33 0.41
C ASP A 30 6.52 -13.22 0.24
N ALA A 31 5.57 -12.74 -0.56
CA ALA A 31 4.33 -13.45 -0.82
C ALA A 31 4.54 -14.37 -2.03
N ASN A 32 4.62 -15.67 -1.77
CA ASN A 32 4.75 -16.66 -2.84
C ASN A 32 3.56 -16.57 -3.79
N ASN A 33 3.83 -16.21 -5.06
CA ASN A 33 2.87 -16.31 -6.16
C ASN A 33 1.60 -15.44 -5.94
N LEU A 34 1.79 -14.25 -5.37
CA LEU A 34 0.75 -13.27 -5.01
C LEU A 34 -0.30 -13.05 -6.12
N TYR A 35 0.15 -12.84 -7.36
CA TYR A 35 -0.75 -12.57 -8.48
C TYR A 35 -1.67 -13.75 -8.77
N ARG A 36 -1.19 -14.99 -8.64
CA ARG A 36 -2.04 -16.15 -8.86
C ARG A 36 -3.17 -16.18 -7.85
N TRP A 37 -2.84 -15.98 -6.57
CA TRP A 37 -3.85 -15.95 -5.51
C TRP A 37 -4.88 -14.84 -5.74
N ALA A 38 -4.42 -13.64 -6.13
CA ALA A 38 -5.30 -12.51 -6.42
C ALA A 38 -6.20 -12.76 -7.65
N MET A 39 -5.63 -13.33 -8.72
CA MET A 39 -6.36 -13.64 -9.95
C MET A 39 -7.31 -14.83 -9.82
N SER A 40 -7.16 -15.65 -8.78
CA SER A 40 -8.10 -16.71 -8.41
C SER A 40 -9.29 -16.20 -7.58
N GLN A 41 -9.34 -14.92 -7.22
CA GLN A 41 -10.48 -14.32 -6.53
C GLN A 41 -11.60 -13.96 -7.52
N TYR A 42 -12.77 -13.57 -7.01
CA TYR A 42 -13.83 -13.00 -7.84
C TYR A 42 -13.33 -11.69 -8.46
N LEU A 43 -13.22 -11.69 -9.79
CA LEU A 43 -12.77 -10.52 -10.54
C LEU A 43 -13.95 -9.86 -11.25
N PRO A 44 -13.94 -8.53 -11.39
CA PRO A 44 -14.97 -7.83 -12.14
C PRO A 44 -15.00 -8.28 -13.61
N THR A 45 -16.21 -8.54 -14.13
CA THR A 45 -16.45 -9.01 -15.50
C THR A 45 -17.15 -7.97 -16.37
N GLY A 46 -17.88 -7.01 -15.77
CA GLY A 46 -18.64 -6.01 -16.51
C GLY A 46 -19.55 -5.17 -15.61
N GLY A 47 -20.37 -4.31 -16.24
CA GLY A 47 -21.38 -3.53 -15.53
C GLY A 47 -20.83 -2.43 -14.62
N PHE A 48 -19.65 -1.88 -14.92
CA PHE A 48 -18.95 -0.96 -14.02
C PHE A 48 -19.68 0.39 -13.84
N HIS A 49 -19.99 0.71 -12.58
CA HIS A 49 -20.39 2.05 -12.12
C HIS A 49 -19.32 2.64 -11.18
N ALA A 50 -19.17 3.97 -11.11
CA ALA A 50 -18.08 4.61 -10.37
C ALA A 50 -18.29 4.63 -8.84
N TRP A 51 -17.20 4.54 -8.08
CA TRP A 51 -17.18 4.71 -6.61
C TRP A 51 -16.73 6.10 -6.23
N GLU A 52 -17.38 6.72 -5.25
CA GLU A 52 -16.87 7.94 -4.64
C GLU A 52 -17.39 8.01 -3.19
N VAL A 53 -16.48 7.98 -2.21
CA VAL A 53 -16.83 8.00 -0.78
C VAL A 53 -16.02 9.04 -0.01
N LYS A 54 -16.52 9.42 1.16
CA LYS A 54 -15.80 10.21 2.15
C LYS A 54 -15.48 9.34 3.36
N LEU A 55 -14.19 9.10 3.60
CA LEU A 55 -13.68 8.34 4.73
C LEU A 55 -12.87 9.23 5.66
N LYS A 56 -13.36 9.39 6.88
CA LYS A 56 -12.70 10.15 7.93
C LYS A 56 -11.59 9.37 8.58
N TYR A 57 -10.44 10.04 8.68
CA TYR A 57 -9.31 9.56 9.46
C TYR A 57 -9.39 10.12 10.88
N LEU A 58 -9.72 9.26 11.84
CA LEU A 58 -9.82 9.68 13.24
C LEU A 58 -8.42 9.90 13.84
N GLU A 59 -8.24 10.98 14.60
CA GLU A 59 -6.93 11.38 15.14
C GLU A 59 -6.29 10.29 16.02
N HIS A 60 -7.11 9.53 16.75
CA HIS A 60 -6.62 8.45 17.62
C HIS A 60 -5.98 7.29 16.85
N LEU A 61 -6.21 7.18 15.53
CA LEU A 61 -5.58 6.20 14.64
C LEU A 61 -4.20 6.66 14.15
N HIS A 62 -3.87 7.95 14.29
CA HIS A 62 -2.60 8.47 13.77
C HIS A 62 -1.39 7.74 14.36
N PRO A 63 -1.29 7.49 15.69
CA PRO A 63 -0.14 6.79 16.25
C PRO A 63 0.03 5.36 15.71
N THR A 64 -1.06 4.64 15.47
CA THR A 64 -1.03 3.24 15.00
C THR A 64 -0.78 3.15 13.50
N HIS A 65 -1.25 4.13 12.72
CA HIS A 65 -1.13 4.09 11.26
C HIS A 65 -0.03 5.00 10.70
N THR A 66 0.76 5.66 11.56
CA THR A 66 1.85 6.55 11.11
C THR A 66 2.81 5.86 10.15
N ASP A 67 3.15 4.60 10.38
CA ASP A 67 4.14 3.90 9.55
C ASP A 67 3.56 3.50 8.18
N TYR A 68 2.28 3.16 8.13
CA TYR A 68 1.58 2.73 6.92
C TYR A 68 0.19 3.40 6.83
N PRO A 69 0.11 4.69 6.48
CA PRO A 69 -1.16 5.37 6.30
C PRO A 69 -1.98 4.68 5.21
N LEU A 70 -3.27 4.52 5.47
CA LEU A 70 -4.18 3.82 4.59
C LEU A 70 -4.54 4.69 3.39
N TYR A 71 -4.58 4.06 2.22
CA TYR A 71 -5.08 4.61 0.96
C TYR A 71 -4.41 5.93 0.53
N PRO A 72 -3.31 5.83 -0.22
CA PRO A 72 -2.61 6.98 -0.78
C PRO A 72 -3.46 7.80 -1.75
N GLU A 73 -3.19 9.09 -1.82
CA GLU A 73 -3.86 10.05 -2.70
C GLU A 73 -2.88 10.71 -3.65
N ARG A 74 -3.34 11.04 -4.85
CA ARG A 74 -2.56 11.84 -5.80
C ARG A 74 -2.65 13.30 -5.37
N ARG A 75 -1.52 13.88 -4.97
CA ARG A 75 -1.43 15.31 -4.63
C ARG A 75 -0.03 15.86 -4.84
N THR A 76 0.05 17.18 -4.95
CA THR A 76 1.31 17.91 -5.00
C THR A 76 1.81 18.18 -3.58
N VAL A 77 3.01 17.69 -3.25
CA VAL A 77 3.65 17.94 -1.95
C VAL A 77 4.44 19.24 -2.03
N LYS A 78 4.11 20.19 -1.15
CA LYS A 78 4.83 21.46 -1.05
C LYS A 78 6.10 21.31 -0.23
N ARG A 79 7.10 22.15 -0.50
CA ARG A 79 8.40 22.10 0.20
C ARG A 79 8.27 22.32 1.72
N ASN A 80 7.31 23.13 2.15
CA ASN A 80 7.04 23.40 3.56
C ASN A 80 6.40 22.22 4.32
N GLU A 81 5.88 21.22 3.61
CA GLU A 81 5.35 19.98 4.20
C GLU A 81 6.42 18.91 4.43
N LEU A 82 7.61 19.10 3.84
CA LEU A 82 8.73 18.19 3.99
C LEU A 82 9.38 18.32 5.36
N ASN A 83 9.87 17.19 5.88
CA ASN A 83 10.59 17.21 7.14
C ASN A 83 11.98 17.88 6.98
N PRO A 84 12.62 18.34 8.08
CA PRO A 84 13.90 19.01 8.01
C PRO A 84 15.02 18.20 7.35
N TYR A 85 14.99 16.88 7.48
CA TYR A 85 15.96 15.99 6.82
C TYR A 85 15.80 16.01 5.30
N GLN A 86 14.56 15.94 4.80
CA GLN A 86 14.28 16.03 3.37
C GLN A 86 14.67 17.38 2.79
N ASN A 87 14.37 18.47 3.50
CA ASN A 87 14.76 19.81 3.06
C ASN A 87 16.27 19.99 3.10
N ASN A 88 16.89 19.81 4.26
CA ASN A 88 18.28 20.25 4.48
C ASN A 88 19.32 19.23 4.00
N ASP A 89 19.03 17.92 4.07
CA ASP A 89 20.02 16.89 3.73
C ASP A 89 19.81 16.30 2.33
N LEU A 90 18.58 16.18 1.85
CA LEU A 90 18.31 15.61 0.52
C LEU A 90 18.22 16.69 -0.58
N ILE A 91 17.47 17.77 -0.33
CA ILE A 91 17.29 18.81 -1.35
C ILE A 91 18.50 19.73 -1.39
N ASP A 92 18.88 20.31 -0.25
CA ASP A 92 19.93 21.33 -0.23
C ASP A 92 21.30 20.74 -0.56
N LYS A 93 21.67 19.59 0.06
CA LYS A 93 23.00 19.00 -0.12
C LYS A 93 23.14 18.10 -1.36
N LEU A 94 22.14 17.27 -1.68
CA LEU A 94 22.27 16.27 -2.74
C LEU A 94 21.68 16.74 -4.08
N SER A 95 20.65 17.60 -4.05
CA SER A 95 19.95 18.05 -5.27
C SER A 95 20.36 19.47 -5.69
N GLY A 96 21.24 20.14 -4.93
CA GLY A 96 21.67 21.51 -5.20
C GLY A 96 20.50 22.49 -5.14
N GLU A 97 19.66 22.39 -4.11
CA GLU A 97 18.46 23.20 -3.86
C GLU A 97 17.34 23.07 -4.91
N LYS A 98 17.50 22.18 -5.90
CA LYS A 98 16.48 21.94 -6.92
C LYS A 98 15.31 21.17 -6.33
N PHE A 99 14.19 21.87 -6.17
CA PHE A 99 12.91 21.29 -5.83
C PHE A 99 11.84 21.74 -6.82
N ALA A 100 11.17 20.77 -7.45
CA ALA A 100 10.03 21.02 -8.32
C ALA A 100 8.78 20.38 -7.70
N GLU A 101 7.74 21.19 -7.53
CA GLU A 101 6.43 20.72 -7.13
C GLU A 101 5.87 19.83 -8.25
N THR A 102 5.63 18.58 -7.89
CA THR A 102 5.17 17.54 -8.83
C THR A 102 4.07 16.74 -8.15
N GLU A 103 3.09 16.31 -8.93
CA GLU A 103 2.09 15.36 -8.43
C GLU A 103 2.75 14.04 -8.07
N LYS A 104 2.46 13.56 -6.87
CA LYS A 104 2.94 12.27 -6.37
C LYS A 104 1.78 11.52 -5.74
N LEU A 105 1.92 10.20 -5.70
CA LEU A 105 1.07 9.38 -4.86
C LEU A 105 1.61 9.45 -3.41
N VAL A 106 0.81 9.97 -2.49
CA VAL A 106 1.24 10.30 -1.13
C VAL A 106 0.34 9.60 -0.13
N ALA A 107 0.95 8.87 0.80
CA ALA A 107 0.25 8.32 1.96
C ALA A 107 0.10 9.42 3.01
N THR A 108 -1.15 9.76 3.35
CA THR A 108 -1.49 10.79 4.35
C THR A 108 -2.42 10.20 5.39
N LEU A 109 -2.34 10.71 6.62
CA LEU A 109 -3.30 10.47 7.70
C LEU A 109 -4.48 11.45 7.64
N GLU A 110 -4.75 12.00 6.46
CA GLU A 110 -5.81 12.98 6.25
C GLU A 110 -7.11 12.27 5.86
N THR A 111 -8.23 12.95 6.09
CA THR A 111 -9.55 12.47 5.64
C THR A 111 -9.56 12.33 4.12
N LYS A 112 -10.07 11.21 3.63
CA LYS A 112 -10.17 10.88 2.22
C LYS A 112 -11.52 11.37 1.73
N ASP A 113 -11.54 12.45 0.98
CA ASP A 113 -12.77 13.00 0.41
C ASP A 113 -12.86 12.64 -1.07
N ARG A 114 -14.06 12.27 -1.52
CA ARG A 114 -14.33 11.84 -2.89
C ARG A 114 -13.37 10.75 -3.40
N TYR A 115 -13.01 9.84 -2.51
CA TYR A 115 -12.03 8.80 -2.79
C TYR A 115 -12.68 7.63 -3.55
N ILE A 116 -12.06 7.24 -4.65
CA ILE A 116 -12.51 6.11 -5.49
C ILE A 116 -11.87 4.83 -4.95
N ILE A 117 -12.69 3.90 -4.44
CA ILE A 117 -12.19 2.71 -3.74
C ILE A 117 -13.06 1.49 -3.99
N HIS A 118 -12.43 0.33 -4.17
CA HIS A 118 -13.11 -0.95 -4.30
C HIS A 118 -13.76 -1.40 -2.98
N TYR A 119 -14.87 -2.17 -3.03
CA TYR A 119 -15.62 -2.58 -1.83
C TYR A 119 -14.78 -3.31 -0.78
N GLN A 120 -13.90 -4.23 -1.20
CA GLN A 120 -13.03 -4.97 -0.27
C GLN A 120 -12.06 -4.05 0.46
N ASN A 121 -11.57 -3.02 -0.24
CA ASN A 121 -10.70 -2.02 0.36
C ASN A 121 -11.51 -1.10 1.29
N LEU A 122 -12.73 -0.73 0.92
CA LEU A 122 -13.63 -0.01 1.81
C LEU A 122 -13.92 -0.80 3.10
N GLN A 123 -14.20 -2.10 3.00
CA GLN A 123 -14.36 -2.97 4.16
C GLN A 123 -13.10 -2.97 5.04
N GLN A 124 -11.92 -3.10 4.42
CA GLN A 124 -10.65 -2.99 5.13
C GLN A 124 -10.46 -1.62 5.82
N CYS A 125 -10.84 -0.49 5.19
CA CYS A 125 -10.81 0.83 5.84
C CYS A 125 -11.59 0.82 7.15
N LEU A 126 -12.82 0.28 7.10
CA LEU A 126 -13.75 0.24 8.22
C LEU A 126 -13.25 -0.68 9.33
N GLU A 127 -12.73 -1.86 8.96
CA GLU A 127 -12.11 -2.80 9.91
C GLU A 127 -10.90 -2.19 10.62
N LEU A 128 -10.12 -1.36 9.91
CA LEU A 128 -8.98 -0.64 10.46
C LEU A 128 -9.39 0.66 11.18
N GLY A 129 -10.69 0.95 11.31
CA GLY A 129 -11.22 2.00 12.16
C GLY A 129 -11.48 3.34 11.48
N MET A 130 -11.28 3.47 10.16
CA MET A 130 -11.73 4.67 9.44
C MET A 130 -13.26 4.74 9.45
N GLU A 131 -13.80 5.95 9.53
CA GLU A 131 -15.26 6.16 9.57
C GLU A 131 -15.78 6.59 8.20
N LEU A 132 -16.80 5.89 7.69
CA LEU A 132 -17.49 6.29 6.47
C LEU A 132 -18.44 7.43 6.77
N GLU A 133 -18.06 8.66 6.38
CA GLU A 133 -18.89 9.86 6.58
C GLU A 133 -19.96 10.00 5.49
N HIS A 134 -19.64 9.65 4.25
CA HIS A 134 -20.56 9.86 3.13
C HIS A 134 -20.28 8.90 1.97
N ILE A 135 -21.33 8.51 1.26
CA ILE A 135 -21.25 7.79 -0.02
C ILE A 135 -21.81 8.73 -1.08
N TYR A 136 -20.94 9.24 -1.95
CA TYR A 136 -21.37 10.05 -3.10
C TYR A 136 -21.92 9.16 -4.21
N GLN A 137 -21.23 8.03 -4.47
CA GLN A 137 -21.58 7.08 -5.52
C GLN A 137 -21.26 5.64 -5.08
N VAL A 138 -22.19 4.73 -5.35
CA VAL A 138 -22.03 3.29 -5.11
C VAL A 138 -21.56 2.65 -6.41
N LEU A 139 -20.59 1.74 -6.31
CA LEU A 139 -20.28 0.87 -7.43
C LEU A 139 -21.09 -0.40 -7.36
N GLU A 140 -21.51 -0.76 -8.54
CA GLU A 140 -22.02 -2.05 -8.92
C GLU A 140 -21.12 -2.57 -10.06
N PHE A 141 -20.81 -3.86 -10.01
CA PHE A 141 -20.25 -4.60 -11.13
C PHE A 141 -20.65 -6.07 -11.00
N ASP A 142 -20.61 -6.78 -12.13
CA ASP A 142 -20.65 -8.23 -12.13
C ASP A 142 -19.25 -8.77 -11.80
N GLN A 143 -19.18 -9.88 -11.06
CA GLN A 143 -17.92 -10.55 -10.75
C GLN A 143 -18.04 -12.07 -10.87
N ALA A 144 -16.97 -12.71 -11.34
CA ALA A 144 -16.90 -14.16 -11.46
C ALA A 144 -15.47 -14.66 -11.24
N LEU A 145 -15.35 -15.94 -10.86
CA LEU A 145 -14.09 -16.69 -10.77
C LEU A 145 -13.59 -17.13 -12.17
N TRP A 146 -13.67 -16.26 -13.17
CA TRP A 146 -13.48 -16.68 -14.56
C TRP A 146 -12.05 -17.14 -14.88
N LEU A 147 -11.05 -16.63 -14.14
CA LEU A 147 -9.64 -16.95 -14.34
C LEU A 147 -9.13 -18.09 -13.43
N GLU A 148 -9.88 -18.42 -12.37
CA GLU A 148 -9.51 -19.46 -11.40
C GLU A 148 -9.36 -20.85 -12.06
N PRO A 149 -10.27 -21.33 -12.93
CA PRO A 149 -10.14 -22.65 -13.52
C PRO A 149 -8.89 -22.79 -14.39
N TYR A 150 -8.55 -21.74 -15.14
CA TYR A 150 -7.34 -21.69 -15.95
C TYR A 150 -6.08 -21.74 -15.09
N ILE A 151 -6.05 -20.93 -14.02
CA ILE A 151 -4.95 -20.91 -13.06
C ILE A 151 -4.77 -22.27 -12.39
N THR A 152 -5.86 -22.87 -11.92
CA THR A 152 -5.84 -24.17 -11.22
C THR A 152 -5.34 -25.26 -12.15
N ALA A 153 -5.82 -25.32 -13.39
CA ALA A 153 -5.32 -26.26 -14.40
C ALA A 153 -3.81 -26.10 -14.64
N ASN A 154 -3.29 -24.88 -14.74
CA ASN A 154 -1.86 -24.64 -14.91
C ASN A 154 -1.05 -24.93 -13.64
N THR A 155 -1.61 -24.74 -12.44
CA THR A 155 -0.95 -25.15 -11.18
C THR A 155 -0.68 -26.65 -11.18
N ILE A 156 -1.69 -27.44 -11.55
CA ILE A 156 -1.62 -28.90 -11.57
C ILE A 156 -0.57 -29.35 -12.59
N ARG A 157 -0.61 -28.81 -13.82
CA ARG A 157 0.38 -29.13 -14.87
C ARG A 157 1.82 -28.84 -14.42
N ARG A 158 2.06 -27.70 -13.75
CA ARG A 158 3.39 -27.35 -13.24
C ARG A 158 3.86 -28.25 -12.11
N ARG A 159 2.95 -28.69 -11.24
CA ARG A 159 3.25 -29.65 -10.18
C ARG A 159 3.66 -31.01 -10.76
N ASP A 160 2.96 -31.45 -11.80
CA ASP A 160 3.13 -32.79 -12.37
C ASP A 160 4.24 -32.84 -13.46
N ALA A 161 4.84 -31.68 -13.79
CA ALA A 161 5.96 -31.57 -14.73
C ALA A 161 7.23 -32.25 -14.19
N LYS A 162 7.79 -33.16 -14.98
CA LYS A 162 8.98 -33.95 -14.60
C LYS A 162 10.33 -33.32 -14.97
N ASN A 163 10.32 -32.19 -15.68
CA ASN A 163 11.53 -31.47 -16.06
C ASN A 163 11.30 -29.95 -16.02
N ALA A 164 12.39 -29.19 -15.88
CA ALA A 164 12.32 -27.72 -15.74
C ALA A 164 11.64 -27.06 -16.96
N PHE A 165 11.92 -27.54 -18.18
CA PHE A 165 11.33 -27.00 -19.40
C PHE A 165 9.79 -27.11 -19.45
N LYS A 166 9.21 -28.23 -19.00
CA LYS A 166 7.74 -28.40 -18.94
C LYS A 166 7.08 -27.61 -17.80
N LYS A 167 7.85 -27.10 -16.85
CA LYS A 167 7.34 -26.31 -15.72
C LYS A 167 7.09 -24.84 -16.11
N ASP A 168 7.81 -24.35 -17.11
CA ASP A 168 7.74 -22.96 -17.58
C ASP A 168 6.75 -22.76 -18.76
N LEU A 169 6.26 -23.86 -19.35
CA LEU A 169 5.11 -23.90 -20.27
C LEU A 169 3.77 -23.85 -19.50
#